data_AF-A0A1D3K737-F1
#
_entry.id   AF-A0A1D3K737-F1
#
_cell.length_a   1.000
_cell.length_b   1.000
_cell.length_c   1.000
_cell.angle_alpha   90.00
_cell.angle_beta   90.00
_cell.angle_gamma   90.00
#
_symmetry.space_group_name_H-M   'P 1'
#
loop_
_entity.id
_entity.type
_entity.pdbx_description
1 polymer ?
#
loop_
_entity_poly.entity_id
_entity_poly.type
_entity_poly.pdbx_seq_one_letter_code
_entity_poly.pdbx_strand_id
1 'polypeptide(L)'
;MSASFNCSKAANFAESSICKDGYLSGVDNILGRAYQKALDETEHPDDLRQSQREWLSVRDQCTTQKCLDQTMGARVTFLDNYSRVEKSKAYAAEEKLRKDEYEAQRQAEELASSQRDEQYRIAQEQSRQQRQQSPQQHQVAQTPPQSVQPAPSSQNPAYVVPAQQVRPAQPVAEKPAVLRMWQAFWAGPAWKYTLLIGSLITCLAIWRHHTEAATIYTDYTDAAIRNALPAIGAVSALILRWLEMPGLVSGIALGTGIILAIAYAVFATFRTNQGALSITLVIVAKLTLITVFYAVIGMLIASLFSNSARRKGESQARAAARNSREKKQTMALITGLSVAYTAFTAWVCRRPEFTSFSECLEFDTAPA
;
A
#
# COMPACT_ATOMS: atom_id res chain seq x y z
N MET A 1 -4.65 -36.96 8.06
CA MET A 1 -4.61 -36.35 6.72
C MET A 1 -5.27 -37.34 5.76
N SER A 2 -6.16 -36.89 4.89
CA SER A 2 -6.87 -37.76 3.94
C SER A 2 -6.54 -37.30 2.52
N ALA A 3 -6.35 -38.23 1.59
CA ALA A 3 -6.34 -37.91 0.17
C ALA A 3 -7.69 -37.30 -0.26
N SER A 4 -7.72 -36.64 -1.40
CA SER A 4 -8.92 -36.02 -2.00
C SER A 4 -9.95 -37.05 -2.48
N PHE A 5 -9.61 -38.34 -2.46
CA PHE A 5 -10.47 -39.46 -2.81
C PHE A 5 -10.55 -40.48 -1.68
N ASN A 6 -11.49 -41.42 -1.80
CA ASN A 6 -11.69 -42.45 -0.78
C ASN A 6 -10.59 -43.51 -0.81
N CYS A 7 -9.69 -43.46 0.16
CA CYS A 7 -8.57 -44.40 0.29
C CYS A 7 -8.97 -45.87 0.47
N SER A 8 -10.21 -46.18 0.88
CA SER A 8 -10.67 -47.58 0.93
C SER A 8 -10.94 -48.17 -0.46
N LYS A 9 -10.98 -47.32 -1.50
CA LYS A 9 -11.20 -47.71 -2.90
C LYS A 9 -9.93 -47.67 -3.75
N ALA A 10 -8.77 -47.43 -3.15
CA ALA A 10 -7.50 -47.37 -3.86
C ALA A 10 -7.22 -48.70 -4.59
N ALA A 11 -7.07 -48.65 -5.91
CA ALA A 11 -7.02 -49.85 -6.75
C ALA A 11 -5.63 -50.12 -7.36
N ASN A 12 -4.74 -49.12 -7.40
CA ASN A 12 -3.44 -49.21 -8.06
C ASN A 12 -2.30 -48.68 -7.17
N PHE A 13 -1.06 -48.81 -7.65
CA PHE A 13 0.13 -48.34 -6.93
C PHE A 13 0.05 -46.85 -6.59
N ALA A 14 -0.36 -46.01 -7.55
CA ALA A 14 -0.44 -44.57 -7.37
C ALA A 14 -1.39 -44.19 -6.23
N GLU A 15 -2.62 -44.70 -6.27
CA GLU A 15 -3.65 -44.42 -5.26
C GLU A 15 -3.26 -44.97 -3.89
N SER A 16 -2.72 -46.19 -3.82
CA SER A 16 -2.25 -46.75 -2.55
C SER A 16 -1.08 -45.94 -1.98
N SER A 17 -0.21 -45.38 -2.82
CA SER A 17 0.95 -44.59 -2.38
C SER A 17 0.49 -43.24 -1.85
N ILE A 18 -0.42 -42.56 -2.56
CA ILE A 18 -1.02 -41.30 -2.13
C ILE A 18 -1.75 -41.44 -0.78
N CYS A 19 -2.42 -42.56 -0.55
CA CYS A 19 -3.15 -42.80 0.69
C CYS A 19 -2.25 -43.15 1.90
N LYS A 20 -1.05 -43.70 1.67
CA LYS A 20 -0.14 -44.14 2.73
C LYS A 20 0.92 -43.09 3.08
N ASP A 21 1.29 -42.26 2.10
CA ASP A 21 2.32 -41.24 2.25
C ASP A 21 1.70 -39.87 2.52
N GLY A 22 2.08 -39.26 3.65
CA GLY A 22 1.52 -37.97 4.07
C GLY A 22 1.87 -36.81 3.14
N TYR A 23 3.06 -36.87 2.50
CA TYR A 23 3.49 -35.86 1.55
C TYR A 23 2.66 -35.95 0.26
N LEU A 24 2.53 -37.13 -0.33
CA LEU A 24 1.72 -37.36 -1.53
C LEU A 24 0.24 -37.07 -1.29
N SER A 25 -0.30 -37.41 -0.11
CA SER A 25 -1.66 -37.01 0.31
C SER A 25 -1.81 -35.48 0.35
N GLY A 26 -0.78 -34.77 0.82
CA GLY A 26 -0.73 -33.30 0.79
C GLY A 26 -0.75 -32.74 -0.62
N VAL A 27 0.08 -33.27 -1.52
CA VAL A 27 0.14 -32.87 -2.93
C VAL A 27 -1.20 -33.14 -3.64
N ASP A 28 -1.84 -34.28 -3.36
CA ASP A 28 -3.16 -34.62 -3.89
C ASP A 28 -4.24 -33.63 -3.46
N ASN A 29 -4.21 -33.18 -2.20
CA ASN A 29 -5.11 -32.14 -1.70
C ASN A 29 -4.87 -30.78 -2.37
N ILE A 30 -3.61 -30.41 -2.60
CA ILE A 30 -3.25 -29.18 -3.33
C ILE A 30 -3.80 -29.25 -4.76
N LEU A 31 -3.60 -30.38 -5.43
CA LEU A 31 -4.09 -30.63 -6.78
C LEU A 31 -5.62 -30.55 -6.85
N GLY A 32 -6.33 -31.17 -5.89
CA GLY A 32 -7.79 -31.09 -5.80
C GLY A 32 -8.31 -29.65 -5.67
N ARG A 33 -7.66 -28.82 -4.85
CA ARG A 33 -8.00 -27.39 -4.73
C ARG A 33 -7.69 -26.61 -6.01
N ALA A 34 -6.53 -26.84 -6.62
CA ALA A 34 -6.14 -26.18 -7.87
C ALA A 34 -7.11 -26.52 -9.01
N TYR A 35 -7.57 -27.78 -9.06
CA TYR A 35 -8.56 -28.24 -10.02
C TYR A 35 -9.92 -27.58 -9.80
N GLN A 36 -10.42 -27.52 -8.56
CA GLN A 36 -11.69 -26.85 -8.27
C GLN A 36 -11.64 -25.36 -8.63
N LYS A 37 -10.55 -24.68 -8.26
CA LYS A 37 -10.33 -23.28 -8.64
C LYS A 37 -10.35 -23.09 -10.15
N ALA A 38 -9.66 -23.96 -10.90
CA ALA A 38 -9.64 -23.88 -12.37
C ALA A 38 -11.03 -24.16 -12.98
N LEU A 39 -11.85 -25.01 -12.37
CA LEU A 39 -13.24 -25.23 -12.80
C LEU A 39 -14.14 -24.02 -12.58
N ASP A 40 -13.96 -23.32 -11.47
CA ASP A 40 -14.78 -22.14 -11.13
C ASP A 40 -14.44 -20.93 -12.04
N GLU A 41 -13.24 -20.92 -12.62
CA GLU A 41 -12.70 -19.77 -13.37
C GLU A 41 -12.76 -19.95 -14.89
N THR A 42 -13.02 -21.16 -15.39
CA THR A 42 -12.97 -21.45 -16.84
C THR A 42 -14.32 -21.31 -17.53
N GLU A 43 -14.29 -20.88 -18.78
CA GLU A 43 -15.47 -20.88 -19.66
C GLU A 43 -15.78 -22.28 -20.23
N HIS A 44 -14.83 -23.23 -20.14
CA HIS A 44 -14.93 -24.58 -20.70
C HIS A 44 -14.77 -25.68 -19.64
N PRO A 45 -15.69 -25.78 -18.66
CA PRO A 45 -15.55 -26.71 -17.53
C PRO A 45 -15.57 -28.19 -17.94
N ASP A 46 -16.26 -28.54 -19.03
CA ASP A 46 -16.33 -29.92 -19.50
C ASP A 46 -15.02 -30.42 -20.12
N ASP A 47 -14.32 -29.54 -20.85
CA ASP A 47 -13.00 -29.83 -21.41
C ASP A 47 -11.97 -30.03 -20.28
N LEU A 48 -12.02 -29.18 -19.25
CA LEU A 48 -11.15 -29.31 -18.08
C LEU A 48 -11.43 -30.60 -17.29
N ARG A 49 -12.71 -30.98 -17.12
CA ARG A 49 -13.09 -32.27 -16.53
C ARG A 49 -12.57 -33.45 -17.32
N GLN A 50 -12.66 -33.38 -18.65
CA GLN A 50 -12.14 -34.43 -19.53
C GLN A 50 -10.62 -34.54 -19.43
N SER A 51 -9.91 -33.41 -19.51
CA SER A 51 -8.45 -33.35 -19.31
C SER A 51 -8.03 -33.94 -17.97
N GLN A 52 -8.79 -33.68 -16.90
CA GLN A 52 -8.51 -34.23 -15.57
C GLN A 52 -8.69 -35.75 -15.52
N ARG A 53 -9.75 -36.29 -16.12
CA ARG A 53 -9.96 -37.74 -16.22
C ARG A 53 -8.85 -38.43 -17.00
N GLU A 54 -8.44 -37.84 -18.12
CA GLU A 54 -7.33 -38.35 -18.93
C GLU A 54 -6.02 -38.32 -18.13
N TRP A 55 -5.76 -37.24 -17.41
CA TRP A 55 -4.57 -37.14 -16.57
C TRP A 55 -4.53 -38.19 -15.44
N LEU A 56 -5.67 -38.57 -14.85
CA LEU A 56 -5.71 -39.66 -13.85
C LEU A 56 -5.13 -40.97 -14.42
N SER A 57 -5.39 -41.26 -15.69
CA SER A 57 -4.82 -42.45 -16.35
C SER A 57 -3.28 -42.37 -16.51
N VAL A 58 -2.71 -41.16 -16.58
CA VAL A 58 -1.25 -40.94 -16.61
C VAL A 58 -0.66 -41.14 -15.22
N ARG A 59 -1.28 -40.57 -14.19
CA ARG A 59 -0.89 -40.78 -12.78
C ARG A 59 -0.88 -42.27 -12.43
N ASP A 60 -1.89 -43.01 -12.86
CA ASP A 60 -2.08 -44.42 -12.52
C ASP A 60 -1.05 -45.36 -13.17
N GLN A 61 -0.29 -44.89 -14.17
CA GLN A 61 0.84 -45.63 -14.75
C GLN A 61 2.11 -45.55 -13.91
N CYS A 62 2.19 -44.66 -12.94
CA CYS A 62 3.37 -44.56 -12.07
C CYS A 62 3.54 -45.80 -11.20
N THR A 63 4.77 -46.29 -11.11
CA THR A 63 5.18 -47.44 -10.27
C THR A 63 6.22 -47.05 -9.21
N THR A 64 6.59 -45.78 -9.14
CA THR A 64 7.56 -45.24 -8.17
C THR A 64 7.08 -43.92 -7.60
N GLN A 65 7.52 -43.58 -6.39
CA GLN A 65 7.21 -42.30 -5.75
C GLN A 65 7.72 -41.11 -6.57
N LYS A 66 8.96 -41.19 -7.09
CA LYS A 66 9.53 -40.14 -7.95
C LYS A 66 8.65 -39.84 -9.17
N CYS A 67 8.03 -40.85 -9.78
CA CYS A 67 7.09 -40.66 -10.88
C CYS A 67 5.84 -39.89 -10.44
N LEU A 68 5.30 -40.22 -9.26
CA LEU A 68 4.14 -39.53 -8.68
C LEU A 68 4.46 -38.08 -8.36
N ASP A 69 5.60 -37.82 -7.72
CA ASP A 69 6.06 -36.46 -7.39
C ASP A 69 6.11 -35.58 -8.64
N GLN A 70 6.72 -36.11 -9.72
CA GLN A 70 6.83 -35.41 -10.99
C GLN A 70 5.48 -35.21 -11.68
N THR A 71 4.66 -36.27 -11.77
CA THR A 71 3.38 -36.24 -12.50
C THR A 71 2.33 -35.38 -11.80
N MET A 72 2.24 -35.49 -10.47
CA MET A 72 1.31 -34.69 -9.66
C MET A 72 1.78 -33.24 -9.58
N GLY A 73 3.08 -33.00 -9.36
CA GLY A 73 3.63 -31.64 -9.38
C GLY A 73 3.39 -30.92 -10.71
N ALA A 74 3.69 -31.59 -11.83
CA ALA A 74 3.44 -31.02 -13.16
C ALA A 74 1.95 -30.70 -13.39
N ARG A 75 1.03 -31.52 -12.87
CA ARG A 75 -0.41 -31.25 -12.98
C ARG A 75 -0.85 -30.07 -12.16
N VAL A 76 -0.33 -29.91 -10.94
CA VAL A 76 -0.58 -28.71 -10.12
C VAL A 76 -0.14 -27.45 -10.87
N THR A 77 1.07 -27.45 -11.43
CA THR A 77 1.58 -26.33 -12.23
C THR A 77 0.71 -26.07 -13.47
N PHE A 78 0.29 -27.12 -14.18
CA PHE A 78 -0.62 -26.99 -15.32
C PHE A 78 -1.95 -26.32 -14.92
N LEU A 79 -2.58 -26.77 -13.82
CA LEU A 79 -3.86 -26.24 -13.35
C LEU A 79 -3.75 -24.78 -12.90
N ASP A 80 -2.67 -24.41 -12.21
CA ASP A 80 -2.45 -23.01 -11.82
C ASP A 80 -2.24 -22.12 -13.05
N ASN A 81 -1.43 -22.57 -14.03
CA ASN A 81 -1.23 -21.84 -15.27
C ASN A 81 -2.53 -21.71 -16.09
N TYR A 82 -3.32 -22.78 -16.17
CA TYR A 82 -4.61 -22.76 -16.83
C TYR A 82 -5.54 -21.72 -16.19
N SER A 83 -5.68 -21.75 -14.86
CA SER A 83 -6.42 -20.76 -14.06
C SER A 83 -5.95 -19.32 -14.33
N ARG A 84 -4.64 -19.07 -14.35
CA ARG A 84 -4.08 -17.73 -14.66
C ARG A 84 -4.46 -17.26 -16.06
N VAL A 85 -4.42 -18.15 -17.05
CA VAL A 85 -4.78 -17.82 -18.43
C VAL A 85 -6.27 -17.48 -18.53
N GLU A 86 -7.15 -18.29 -17.94
CA GLU A 86 -8.60 -18.04 -17.96
C GLU A 86 -8.94 -16.70 -17.28
N LYS A 87 -8.33 -16.37 -16.15
CA LYS A 87 -8.47 -15.05 -15.53
C LYS A 87 -8.02 -13.91 -16.43
N SER A 88 -6.86 -14.07 -17.10
CA SER A 88 -6.35 -13.01 -17.96
C SER A 88 -7.27 -12.73 -19.15
N LYS A 89 -7.92 -13.78 -19.70
CA LYS A 89 -8.97 -13.62 -20.72
C LYS A 89 -10.19 -12.89 -20.16
N ALA A 90 -10.66 -13.27 -18.98
CA ALA A 90 -11.79 -12.61 -18.32
C ALA A 90 -11.52 -11.13 -18.07
N TYR A 91 -10.35 -10.78 -17.54
CA TYR A 91 -9.94 -9.38 -17.35
C TYR A 91 -9.84 -8.61 -18.68
N ALA A 92 -9.30 -9.23 -19.73
CA ALA A 92 -9.23 -8.59 -21.05
C ALA A 92 -10.62 -8.35 -21.66
N ALA A 93 -11.57 -9.26 -21.44
CA ALA A 93 -12.96 -9.11 -21.87
C ALA A 93 -13.66 -7.97 -21.12
N GLU A 94 -13.50 -7.90 -19.79
CA GLU A 94 -14.06 -6.83 -18.95
C GLU A 94 -13.47 -5.45 -19.32
N GLU A 95 -12.15 -5.37 -19.53
CA GLU A 95 -11.50 -4.14 -19.97
C GLU A 95 -12.01 -3.66 -21.33
N LYS A 96 -12.22 -4.60 -22.27
CA LYS A 96 -12.77 -4.29 -23.58
C LYS A 96 -14.20 -3.74 -23.45
N LEU A 97 -15.05 -4.38 -22.66
CA LEU A 97 -16.41 -3.92 -22.41
C LEU A 97 -16.42 -2.49 -21.84
N ARG A 98 -15.56 -2.20 -20.86
CA ARG A 98 -15.45 -0.86 -20.27
C ARG A 98 -15.04 0.21 -21.28
N LYS A 99 -14.13 -0.12 -22.21
CA LYS A 99 -13.72 0.80 -23.27
C LYS A 99 -14.85 1.05 -24.26
N ASP A 100 -15.54 -0.01 -24.68
CA ASP A 100 -16.68 0.08 -25.58
C ASP A 100 -17.81 0.94 -24.95
N GLU A 101 -18.08 0.78 -23.65
CA GLU A 101 -19.02 1.62 -22.90
C GLU A 101 -18.59 3.09 -22.84
N TYR A 102 -17.31 3.37 -22.57
CA TYR A 102 -16.77 4.73 -22.56
C TYR A 102 -16.87 5.41 -23.93
N GLU A 103 -16.56 4.67 -25.01
CA GLU A 103 -16.68 5.17 -26.38
C GLU A 103 -18.14 5.47 -26.74
N ALA A 104 -19.07 4.59 -26.35
CA ALA A 104 -20.50 4.82 -26.54
C ALA A 104 -20.99 6.06 -25.78
N GLN A 105 -20.53 6.28 -24.54
CA GLN A 105 -20.86 7.48 -23.76
C GLN A 105 -20.32 8.75 -24.42
N ARG A 106 -19.08 8.74 -24.91
CA ARG A 106 -18.50 9.88 -25.63
C ARG A 106 -19.29 10.21 -26.90
N GLN A 107 -19.64 9.20 -27.69
CA GLN A 107 -20.45 9.40 -28.90
C GLN A 107 -21.84 9.96 -28.57
N ALA A 108 -22.47 9.50 -27.48
CA ALA A 108 -23.75 10.03 -27.02
C ALA A 108 -23.66 11.49 -26.56
N GLU A 109 -22.60 11.86 -25.84
CA GLU A 109 -22.37 13.24 -25.40
C GLU A 109 -22.09 14.19 -26.57
N GLU A 110 -21.30 13.74 -27.55
CA GLU A 110 -21.01 14.51 -28.77
C GLU A 110 -22.28 14.73 -29.59
N LEU A 111 -23.11 13.69 -29.75
CA LEU A 111 -24.42 13.81 -30.41
C LEU A 111 -25.33 14.78 -29.66
N ALA A 112 -25.40 14.69 -28.33
CA ALA A 112 -26.19 15.60 -27.50
C ALA A 112 -25.69 17.05 -27.60
N SER A 113 -24.38 17.26 -27.68
CA SER A 113 -23.79 18.59 -27.89
C SER A 113 -24.18 19.15 -29.26
N SER A 114 -24.04 18.35 -30.33
CA SER A 114 -24.43 18.74 -31.68
C SER A 114 -25.92 19.10 -31.77
N GLN A 115 -26.79 18.35 -31.08
CA GLN A 115 -28.22 18.65 -31.00
C GLN A 115 -28.50 19.97 -30.27
N ARG A 116 -27.79 20.24 -29.16
CA ARG A 116 -27.92 21.53 -28.45
C ARG A 116 -27.48 22.70 -29.33
N ASP A 117 -26.37 22.58 -30.03
CA ASP A 117 -25.87 23.64 -30.91
C ASP A 117 -26.86 23.97 -32.03
N GLU A 118 -27.44 22.94 -32.66
CA GLU A 118 -28.49 23.11 -33.67
C GLU A 118 -29.73 23.81 -33.07
N GLN A 119 -30.15 23.39 -31.88
CA GLN A 119 -31.28 24.01 -31.20
C GLN A 119 -31.01 25.48 -30.81
N TYR A 120 -29.78 25.81 -30.41
CA TYR A 120 -29.35 27.19 -30.18
C TYR A 120 -29.38 28.02 -31.47
N ARG A 121 -28.96 27.47 -32.62
CA ARG A 121 -29.03 28.15 -33.91
C ARG A 121 -30.48 28.46 -34.31
N ILE A 122 -31.38 27.48 -34.18
CA ILE A 122 -32.81 27.65 -34.44
C ILE A 122 -33.40 28.74 -33.53
N ALA A 123 -33.10 28.72 -32.23
CA ALA A 123 -33.59 29.72 -31.28
C ALA A 123 -33.06 31.14 -31.60
N GLN A 124 -31.80 31.26 -32.04
CA GLN A 124 -31.25 32.54 -32.47
C GLN A 124 -31.97 33.08 -33.71
N GLU A 125 -32.23 32.25 -34.72
CA GLU A 125 -32.97 32.63 -35.92
C GLU A 125 -34.39 33.11 -35.58
N GLN A 126 -35.10 32.38 -34.71
CA GLN A 126 -36.42 32.80 -34.21
C GLN A 126 -36.36 34.15 -33.49
N SER A 127 -35.35 34.38 -32.63
CA SER A 127 -35.17 35.67 -31.95
C SER A 127 -34.85 36.83 -32.90
N ARG A 128 -34.16 36.55 -34.02
CA ARG A 128 -33.88 37.54 -35.07
C ARG A 128 -35.18 37.90 -35.80
N GLN A 129 -36.00 36.91 -36.12
CA GLN A 129 -37.32 37.12 -36.73
C GLN A 129 -38.25 37.93 -35.81
N GLN A 130 -38.32 37.60 -34.51
CA GLN A 130 -39.12 38.38 -33.54
C GLN A 130 -38.65 39.83 -33.39
N ARG A 131 -37.33 40.07 -33.37
CA ARG A 131 -36.78 41.44 -33.29
C ARG A 131 -37.10 42.27 -34.53
N GLN A 132 -37.13 41.65 -35.72
CA GLN A 132 -37.58 42.34 -36.93
C GLN A 132 -39.08 42.71 -36.87
N GLN A 133 -39.86 42.06 -36.01
CA GLN A 133 -41.29 42.30 -35.84
C GLN A 133 -41.65 43.30 -34.71
N SER A 134 -40.69 43.80 -33.90
CA SER A 134 -40.97 44.64 -32.70
C SER A 134 -40.17 45.97 -32.65
N PRO A 135 -40.78 47.17 -32.70
CA PRO A 135 -40.05 48.44 -32.51
C PRO A 135 -40.01 48.96 -31.04
N GLN A 136 -38.78 49.14 -30.53
CA GLN A 136 -38.23 50.05 -29.49
C GLN A 136 -38.91 50.25 -28.10
N GLN A 137 -38.12 50.02 -27.03
CA GLN A 137 -37.81 51.01 -25.97
C GLN A 137 -36.88 50.43 -24.87
N HIS A 138 -35.75 51.10 -24.57
CA HIS A 138 -35.30 51.56 -23.23
C HIS A 138 -33.79 51.83 -23.12
N GLN A 139 -33.48 52.96 -22.49
CA GLN A 139 -32.17 53.50 -22.15
C GLN A 139 -32.08 53.73 -20.62
N VAL A 140 -30.90 53.40 -20.05
CA VAL A 140 -30.14 54.13 -19.00
C VAL A 140 -30.59 54.07 -17.52
N ALA A 141 -29.66 53.65 -16.63
CA ALA A 141 -29.12 54.48 -15.52
C ALA A 141 -28.05 53.74 -14.68
N GLN A 142 -26.95 54.43 -14.36
CA GLN A 142 -25.86 54.03 -13.44
C GLN A 142 -25.60 55.18 -12.44
N THR A 143 -25.29 54.89 -11.16
CA THR A 143 -24.85 55.87 -10.15
C THR A 143 -23.82 55.24 -9.15
N PRO A 144 -22.74 55.93 -8.69
CA PRO A 144 -21.70 55.39 -7.78
C PRO A 144 -21.79 55.83 -6.28
N PRO A 145 -20.93 55.29 -5.36
CA PRO A 145 -21.20 55.22 -3.90
C PRO A 145 -20.44 56.25 -3.01
N GLN A 146 -20.92 56.44 -1.77
CA GLN A 146 -20.32 57.30 -0.72
C GLN A 146 -19.53 56.52 0.35
N SER A 147 -18.51 57.18 0.92
CA SER A 147 -17.50 56.73 1.89
C SER A 147 -17.86 56.97 3.37
N VAL A 148 -17.44 56.08 4.29
CA VAL A 148 -17.61 56.19 5.75
C VAL A 148 -16.24 56.21 6.47
N GLN A 149 -16.09 57.09 7.47
CA GLN A 149 -14.90 57.25 8.34
C GLN A 149 -14.96 56.37 9.61
N PRO A 150 -13.81 56.10 10.31
CA PRO A 150 -13.74 55.22 11.48
C PRO A 150 -13.67 55.94 12.86
N ALA A 151 -14.10 55.22 13.91
CA ALA A 151 -14.21 55.63 15.32
C ALA A 151 -12.98 55.21 16.19
N PRO A 152 -12.81 55.75 17.44
CA PRO A 152 -11.52 55.81 18.13
C PRO A 152 -11.20 54.65 19.09
N SER A 153 -9.91 54.60 19.44
CA SER A 153 -9.17 53.62 20.24
C SER A 153 -9.46 53.66 21.75
N SER A 154 -9.67 52.49 22.36
CA SER A 154 -9.74 52.26 23.81
C SER A 154 -8.41 51.71 24.38
N GLN A 155 -7.90 52.36 25.44
CA GLN A 155 -6.73 51.95 26.22
C GLN A 155 -7.10 50.89 27.28
N ASN A 156 -6.28 49.85 27.44
CA ASN A 156 -6.41 48.85 28.50
C ASN A 156 -5.50 49.17 29.70
N PRO A 157 -5.92 48.91 30.94
CA PRO A 157 -5.12 49.16 32.14
C PRO A 157 -4.06 48.07 32.40
N ALA A 158 -3.01 48.50 33.10
CA ALA A 158 -1.86 47.70 33.50
C ALA A 158 -2.24 46.59 34.49
N TYR A 159 -1.78 45.36 34.23
CA TYR A 159 -1.87 44.24 35.15
C TYR A 159 -0.61 44.19 36.02
N VAL A 160 -0.82 44.18 37.34
CA VAL A 160 0.21 44.07 38.37
C VAL A 160 0.73 42.63 38.42
N VAL A 161 2.05 42.45 38.36
CA VAL A 161 2.73 41.15 38.53
C VAL A 161 2.96 40.92 40.02
N PRO A 162 2.47 39.81 40.63
CA PRO A 162 2.86 39.45 41.98
C PRO A 162 4.25 38.80 41.99
N ALA A 163 5.07 39.17 42.98
CA ALA A 163 6.41 38.65 43.18
C ALA A 163 6.41 37.13 43.38
N GLN A 164 7.13 36.41 42.51
CA GLN A 164 7.37 34.98 42.66
C GLN A 164 8.40 34.74 43.78
N GLN A 165 8.00 33.93 44.76
CA GLN A 165 8.87 33.37 45.79
C GLN A 165 9.98 32.51 45.14
N VAL A 166 11.23 32.85 45.42
CA VAL A 166 12.40 32.02 45.08
C VAL A 166 12.35 30.75 45.93
N ARG A 167 12.05 29.61 45.32
CA ARG A 167 12.28 28.29 45.93
C ARG A 167 13.78 27.96 45.82
N PRO A 168 14.40 27.37 46.86
CA PRO A 168 15.77 26.89 46.75
C PRO A 168 15.87 25.81 45.67
N ALA A 169 16.94 25.89 44.86
CA ALA A 169 17.21 24.95 43.79
C ALA A 169 17.31 23.52 44.34
N GLN A 170 16.35 22.68 43.97
CA GLN A 170 16.48 21.24 44.15
C GLN A 170 17.64 20.74 43.27
N PRO A 171 18.45 19.77 43.72
CA PRO A 171 19.50 19.19 42.90
C PRO A 171 18.87 18.63 41.64
N VAL A 172 19.30 19.13 40.49
CA VAL A 172 18.82 18.69 39.18
C VAL A 172 19.08 17.19 39.10
N ALA A 173 18.00 16.39 39.12
CA ALA A 173 18.09 14.95 38.97
C ALA A 173 18.90 14.64 37.71
N GLU A 174 20.07 14.04 37.91
CA GLU A 174 20.99 13.75 36.82
C GLU A 174 20.29 12.80 35.85
N LYS A 175 20.16 13.21 34.59
CA LYS A 175 19.45 12.42 33.58
C LYS A 175 20.11 11.03 33.48
N PRO A 176 19.30 9.95 33.37
CA PRO A 176 19.83 8.60 33.23
C PRO A 176 20.83 8.55 32.07
N ALA A 177 21.92 7.79 32.24
CA ALA A 177 23.06 7.76 31.33
C ALA A 177 22.65 7.54 29.85
N VAL A 178 21.64 6.69 29.62
CA VAL A 178 21.07 6.42 28.29
C VAL A 178 20.49 7.70 27.66
N LEU A 179 19.77 8.52 28.43
CA LEU A 179 19.17 9.76 27.92
C LEU A 179 20.25 10.80 27.58
N ARG A 180 21.34 10.85 28.35
CA ARG A 180 22.49 11.71 28.05
C ARG A 180 23.21 11.26 26.78
N MET A 181 23.45 9.96 26.63
CA MET A 181 24.05 9.39 25.43
C MET A 181 23.18 9.64 24.19
N TRP A 182 21.86 9.48 24.32
CA TRP A 182 20.91 9.78 23.25
C TRP A 182 20.90 11.28 22.88
N GLN A 183 20.93 12.17 23.87
CA GLN A 183 21.06 13.61 23.61
C GLN A 183 22.38 13.96 22.91
N ALA A 184 23.50 13.36 23.33
CA ALA A 184 24.80 13.57 22.71
C ALA A 184 24.83 13.07 21.24
N PHE A 185 24.16 11.95 20.95
CA PHE A 185 24.05 11.40 19.60
C PHE A 185 23.37 12.37 18.62
N TRP A 186 22.25 12.99 19.04
CA TRP A 186 21.53 13.97 18.23
C TRP A 186 22.20 15.34 18.19
N ALA A 187 22.91 15.74 19.27
CA ALA A 187 23.64 17.00 19.33
C ALA A 187 24.95 16.98 18.51
N GLY A 188 25.55 15.81 18.35
CA GLY A 188 26.80 15.63 17.59
C GLY A 188 26.59 15.30 16.12
N PRO A 189 27.68 15.10 15.36
CA PRO A 189 27.62 14.63 13.98
C PRO A 189 27.32 13.11 13.86
N ALA A 190 27.24 12.39 14.98
CA ALA A 190 27.09 10.93 15.01
C ALA A 190 25.90 10.42 14.19
N TRP A 191 24.74 11.06 14.30
CA TRP A 191 23.55 10.69 13.53
C TRP A 191 23.76 10.82 12.02
N LYS A 192 24.58 11.78 11.56
CA LYS A 192 24.91 11.95 10.14
C LYS A 192 25.73 10.77 9.64
N TYR A 193 26.71 10.34 10.42
CA TYR A 193 27.50 9.15 10.11
C TYR A 193 26.64 7.89 10.10
N THR A 194 25.69 7.75 11.02
CA THR A 194 24.75 6.63 11.03
C THR A 194 23.89 6.60 9.75
N LEU A 195 23.42 7.75 9.27
CA LEU A 195 22.69 7.82 7.99
C LEU A 195 23.56 7.45 6.80
N LEU A 196 24.79 7.95 6.75
CA LEU A 196 25.74 7.61 5.67
C LEU A 196 26.07 6.11 5.65
N ILE A 197 26.38 5.54 6.81
CA ILE A 197 26.66 4.10 6.95
C ILE A 197 25.42 3.28 6.60
N GLY A 198 24.24 3.66 7.08
CA GLY A 198 22.98 3.00 6.74
C GLY A 198 22.68 3.04 5.25
N SER A 199 22.94 4.17 4.58
CA SER A 199 22.82 4.30 3.14
C SER A 199 23.80 3.38 2.40
N LEU A 200 25.07 3.34 2.81
CA LEU A 200 26.08 2.46 2.21
C LEU A 200 25.71 0.98 2.37
N ILE A 201 25.26 0.57 3.55
CA ILE A 201 24.78 -0.79 3.81
C ILE A 201 23.58 -1.13 2.92
N THR A 202 22.65 -0.19 2.77
CA THR A 202 21.46 -0.39 1.92
C THR A 202 21.87 -0.53 0.45
N CYS A 203 22.78 0.31 -0.05
CA CYS A 203 23.32 0.18 -1.40
C CYS A 203 24.05 -1.16 -1.61
N LEU A 204 24.85 -1.59 -0.63
CA LEU A 204 25.55 -2.88 -0.68
C LEU A 204 24.56 -4.05 -0.70
N ALA A 205 23.50 -3.98 0.10
CA ALA A 205 22.44 -4.99 0.13
C ALA A 205 21.68 -5.05 -1.21
N ILE A 206 21.36 -3.90 -1.82
CA ILE A 206 20.71 -3.82 -3.14
C ILE A 206 21.63 -4.39 -4.22
N TRP A 207 22.92 -4.06 -4.19
CA TRP A 207 23.88 -4.64 -5.13
C TRP A 207 23.93 -6.17 -5.01
N ARG A 208 24.03 -6.70 -3.78
CA ARG A 208 23.97 -8.15 -3.51
C ARG A 208 22.63 -8.76 -3.92
N HIS A 209 21.55 -7.99 -3.87
CA HIS A 209 20.23 -8.43 -4.29
C HIS A 209 20.17 -8.71 -5.79
N HIS A 210 20.72 -7.80 -6.58
CA HIS A 210 20.77 -7.93 -8.05
C HIS A 210 21.80 -8.94 -8.54
N THR A 211 22.85 -9.24 -7.76
CA THR A 211 23.81 -10.31 -8.07
C THR A 211 23.39 -11.69 -7.55
N GLU A 212 22.13 -11.84 -7.14
CA GLU A 212 21.54 -13.08 -6.62
C GLU A 212 22.19 -13.62 -5.33
N ALA A 213 23.10 -12.85 -4.70
CA ALA A 213 23.82 -13.25 -3.50
C ALA A 213 23.06 -12.97 -2.18
N ALA A 214 21.95 -12.24 -2.25
CA ALA A 214 21.04 -11.96 -1.14
C ALA A 214 19.64 -11.62 -1.65
N THR A 215 18.60 -11.66 -0.83
CA THR A 215 17.21 -11.39 -1.21
C THR A 215 16.60 -10.36 -0.27
N ILE A 216 16.31 -9.15 -0.75
CA ILE A 216 15.62 -8.13 0.05
C ILE A 216 14.13 -8.42 0.06
N TYR A 217 13.44 -8.30 -1.07
CA TYR A 217 12.04 -8.70 -1.22
C TYR A 217 11.95 -9.87 -2.20
N THR A 218 11.24 -10.93 -1.82
CA THR A 218 11.01 -12.08 -2.71
C THR A 218 10.05 -11.72 -3.83
N ASP A 219 8.97 -11.04 -3.48
CA ASP A 219 7.82 -10.75 -4.32
C ASP A 219 7.03 -9.55 -3.74
N TYR A 220 5.95 -9.17 -4.42
CA TYR A 220 5.12 -8.03 -3.99
C TYR A 220 4.38 -8.29 -2.68
N THR A 221 4.08 -9.55 -2.34
CA THR A 221 3.40 -9.89 -1.09
C THR A 221 4.31 -9.68 0.11
N ASP A 222 5.57 -10.13 0.03
CA ASP A 222 6.60 -9.91 1.06
C ASP A 222 6.86 -8.41 1.31
N ALA A 223 6.96 -7.65 0.22
CA ALA A 223 7.10 -6.20 0.30
C ALA A 223 5.85 -5.52 0.89
N ALA A 224 4.65 -5.94 0.50
CA ALA A 224 3.40 -5.38 0.97
C ALA A 224 3.18 -5.63 2.47
N ILE A 225 3.39 -6.85 2.96
CA ILE A 225 3.22 -7.21 4.38
C ILE A 225 4.12 -6.34 5.26
N ARG A 226 5.39 -6.18 4.90
CA ARG A 226 6.37 -5.40 5.67
C ARG A 226 5.98 -3.93 5.79
N ASN A 227 5.50 -3.35 4.70
CA ASN A 227 5.05 -1.96 4.70
C ASN A 227 3.67 -1.81 5.37
N ALA A 228 2.79 -2.80 5.27
CA ALA A 228 1.47 -2.73 5.87
C ALA A 228 1.52 -2.80 7.41
N LEU A 229 2.39 -3.62 8.01
CA LEU A 229 2.39 -3.87 9.46
C LEU A 229 2.54 -2.60 10.33
N PRO A 230 3.50 -1.69 10.09
CA PRO A 230 3.57 -0.44 10.84
C PRO A 230 2.37 0.48 10.57
N ALA A 231 1.89 0.54 9.34
CA ALA A 231 0.71 1.35 8.98
C ALA A 231 -0.56 0.85 9.69
N ILE A 232 -0.79 -0.46 9.72
CA ILE A 232 -1.91 -1.08 10.43
C ILE A 232 -1.83 -0.73 11.92
N GLY A 233 -0.67 -0.90 12.56
CA GLY A 233 -0.47 -0.51 13.96
C GLY A 233 -0.79 0.96 14.23
N ALA A 234 -0.33 1.86 13.34
CA ALA A 234 -0.61 3.29 13.45
C ALA A 234 -2.10 3.62 13.27
N VAL A 235 -2.76 3.03 12.27
CA VAL A 235 -4.20 3.21 12.02
C VAL A 235 -5.01 2.67 13.19
N SER A 236 -4.70 1.48 13.70
CA SER A 236 -5.34 0.91 14.90
C SER A 236 -5.17 1.81 16.12
N ALA A 237 -3.97 2.37 16.34
CA ALA A 237 -3.74 3.32 17.43
C ALA A 237 -4.58 4.60 17.29
N LEU A 238 -4.73 5.12 16.07
CA LEU A 238 -5.59 6.28 15.79
C LEU A 238 -7.07 5.97 16.03
N ILE A 239 -7.54 4.80 15.59
CA ILE A 239 -8.91 4.32 15.83
C ILE A 239 -9.15 4.21 17.35
N LEU A 240 -8.25 3.57 18.10
CA LEU A 240 -8.38 3.43 19.55
C LEU A 240 -8.38 4.79 20.26
N ARG A 241 -7.57 5.75 19.79
CA ARG A 241 -7.59 7.11 20.30
C ARG A 241 -8.90 7.84 19.96
N TRP A 242 -9.46 7.60 18.79
CA TRP A 242 -10.76 8.13 18.38
C TRP A 242 -11.91 7.53 19.22
N LEU A 243 -11.79 6.27 19.66
CA LEU A 243 -12.68 5.64 20.64
C LEU A 243 -12.41 6.09 22.10
N GLU A 244 -11.58 7.10 22.33
CA GLU A 244 -11.21 7.60 23.67
C GLU A 244 -10.62 6.54 24.61
N MET A 245 -10.04 5.46 24.06
CA MET A 245 -9.37 4.42 24.86
C MET A 245 -8.13 4.99 25.57
N PRO A 246 -7.73 4.42 26.73
CA PRO A 246 -6.55 4.87 27.47
C PRO A 246 -5.31 4.92 26.57
N GLY A 247 -4.46 5.94 26.75
CA GLY A 247 -3.26 6.14 25.92
C GLY A 247 -2.30 4.94 25.90
N LEU A 248 -2.31 4.14 26.97
CA LEU A 248 -1.57 2.88 27.04
C LEU A 248 -2.04 1.87 25.99
N VAL A 249 -3.35 1.76 25.74
CA VAL A 249 -3.94 0.80 24.78
C VAL A 249 -3.62 1.20 23.33
N SER A 250 -3.75 2.47 22.99
CA SER A 250 -3.35 2.96 21.66
C SER A 250 -1.83 2.86 21.45
N GLY A 251 -1.03 3.09 22.49
CA GLY A 251 0.41 2.86 22.46
C GLY A 251 0.80 1.40 22.21
N ILE A 252 0.09 0.45 22.86
CA ILE A 252 0.29 -0.99 22.61
C ILE A 252 -0.01 -1.32 21.14
N ALA A 253 -1.13 -0.84 20.59
CA ALA A 253 -1.49 -1.14 19.19
C ALA A 253 -0.43 -0.66 18.18
N LEU A 254 0.10 0.56 18.37
CA LEU A 254 1.20 1.07 17.56
C LEU A 254 2.46 0.18 17.72
N GLY A 255 2.81 -0.16 18.96
CA GLY A 255 3.95 -1.01 19.28
C GLY A 255 3.85 -2.40 18.66
N THR A 256 2.68 -3.03 18.71
CA THR A 256 2.43 -4.35 18.13
C THR A 256 2.67 -4.35 16.62
N GLY A 257 2.20 -3.34 15.88
CA GLY A 257 2.45 -3.24 14.44
C GLY A 257 3.95 -3.16 14.10
N ILE A 258 4.71 -2.37 14.88
CA ILE A 258 6.18 -2.24 14.70
C ILE A 258 6.90 -3.54 15.05
N ILE A 259 6.53 -4.19 16.16
CA ILE A 259 7.13 -5.46 16.60
C ILE A 259 6.88 -6.55 15.57
N LEU A 260 5.66 -6.67 15.05
CA LEU A 260 5.33 -7.63 14.01
C LEU A 260 6.11 -7.35 12.71
N ALA A 261 6.28 -6.08 12.33
CA ALA A 261 7.08 -5.71 11.16
C ALA A 261 8.54 -6.15 11.31
N ILE A 262 9.14 -5.95 12.48
CA ILE A 262 10.51 -6.38 12.79
C ILE A 262 10.60 -7.91 12.79
N ALA A 263 9.69 -8.59 13.50
CA ALA A 263 9.67 -10.04 13.59
C ALA A 263 9.53 -10.69 12.21
N TYR A 264 8.61 -10.18 11.38
CA TYR A 264 8.43 -10.65 10.01
C TYR A 264 9.66 -10.35 9.13
N ALA A 265 10.26 -9.16 9.24
CA ALA A 265 11.47 -8.83 8.48
C ALA A 265 12.65 -9.76 8.82
N VAL A 266 12.82 -10.10 10.11
CA VAL A 266 13.81 -11.08 10.57
C VAL A 266 13.48 -12.46 10.02
N PHE A 267 12.27 -12.98 10.30
CA PHE A 267 11.82 -14.30 9.86
C PHE A 267 11.98 -14.51 8.34
N ALA A 268 11.45 -13.59 7.54
CA ALA A 268 11.52 -13.67 6.08
C ALA A 268 12.97 -13.58 5.57
N THR A 269 13.85 -12.86 6.26
CA THR A 269 15.29 -12.82 5.90
C THR A 269 15.97 -14.15 6.16
N PHE A 270 15.76 -14.76 7.33
CA PHE A 270 16.34 -16.05 7.67
C PHE A 270 15.86 -17.19 6.76
N ARG A 271 14.62 -17.13 6.25
CA ARG A 271 14.08 -18.10 5.29
C ARG A 271 14.69 -17.97 3.88
N THR A 272 15.09 -16.78 3.47
CA THR A 272 15.42 -16.46 2.06
C THR A 272 16.91 -16.20 1.81
N ASN A 273 17.70 -16.04 2.87
CA ASN A 273 19.12 -15.69 2.80
C ASN A 273 19.92 -16.65 3.66
N GLN A 274 21.06 -17.10 3.12
CA GLN A 274 22.03 -17.89 3.87
C GLN A 274 23.29 -17.06 4.16
N GLY A 275 23.95 -17.40 5.27
CA GLY A 275 25.19 -16.73 5.71
C GLY A 275 24.94 -15.45 6.50
N ALA A 276 25.70 -15.28 7.59
CA ALA A 276 25.54 -14.19 8.54
C ALA A 276 25.65 -12.80 7.91
N LEU A 277 26.53 -12.64 6.90
CA LEU A 277 26.74 -11.37 6.21
C LEU A 277 25.52 -10.94 5.40
N SER A 278 24.96 -11.82 4.55
CA SER A 278 23.76 -11.51 3.76
C SER A 278 22.57 -11.23 4.69
N ILE A 279 22.37 -12.05 5.71
CA ILE A 279 21.29 -11.86 6.69
C ILE A 279 21.41 -10.50 7.38
N THR A 280 22.59 -10.15 7.89
CA THR A 280 22.81 -8.89 8.62
C THR A 280 22.58 -7.67 7.71
N LEU A 281 23.20 -7.65 6.52
CA LEU A 281 23.05 -6.54 5.58
C LEU A 281 21.59 -6.35 5.15
N VAL A 282 20.89 -7.46 4.89
CA VAL A 282 19.50 -7.43 4.43
C VAL A 282 18.54 -7.00 5.54
N ILE A 283 18.72 -7.45 6.78
CA ILE A 283 17.92 -6.98 7.93
C ILE A 283 18.10 -5.48 8.10
N VAL A 284 19.36 -5.00 8.10
CA VAL A 284 19.65 -3.56 8.24
C VAL A 284 19.00 -2.79 7.09
N ALA A 285 19.14 -3.23 5.84
CA ALA A 285 18.54 -2.57 4.68
C ALA A 285 17.00 -2.53 4.74
N LYS A 286 16.34 -3.60 5.21
CA LYS A 286 14.87 -3.61 5.38
C LYS A 286 14.43 -2.60 6.43
N LEU A 287 15.09 -2.60 7.59
CA LEU A 287 14.74 -1.70 8.69
C LEU A 287 15.04 -0.24 8.36
N THR A 288 16.15 0.05 7.66
CA THR A 288 16.47 1.42 7.21
C THR A 288 15.44 1.92 6.21
N LEU A 289 15.07 1.13 5.19
CA LEU A 289 14.09 1.53 4.18
C LEU A 289 12.73 1.85 4.80
N ILE A 290 12.22 0.98 5.69
CA ILE A 290 10.93 1.19 6.37
C ILE A 290 11.02 2.40 7.29
N THR A 291 12.06 2.50 8.11
CA THR A 291 12.19 3.58 9.10
C THR A 291 12.33 4.94 8.43
N VAL A 292 13.15 5.06 7.38
CA VAL A 292 13.31 6.32 6.64
C VAL A 292 11.99 6.73 6.00
N PHE A 293 11.28 5.79 5.35
CA PHE A 293 9.99 6.07 4.73
C PHE A 293 8.97 6.60 5.75
N TYR A 294 8.76 5.89 6.85
CA TYR A 294 7.79 6.30 7.88
C TYR A 294 8.20 7.55 8.65
N ALA A 295 9.50 7.78 8.87
CA ALA A 295 9.98 9.01 9.51
C ALA A 295 9.72 10.23 8.62
N VAL A 296 10.00 10.14 7.31
CA VAL A 296 9.76 11.23 6.36
C VAL A 296 8.27 11.48 6.19
N ILE A 297 7.47 10.43 5.96
CA ILE A 297 6.01 10.56 5.86
C ILE A 297 5.41 11.12 7.15
N GLY A 298 5.83 10.63 8.32
CA GLY A 298 5.39 11.14 9.62
C GLY A 298 5.72 12.62 9.82
N MET A 299 6.92 13.05 9.42
CA MET A 299 7.32 14.47 9.47
C MET A 299 6.48 15.35 8.53
N LEU A 300 6.22 14.88 7.31
CA LEU A 300 5.38 15.60 6.34
C LEU A 300 3.93 15.71 6.84
N ILE A 301 3.37 14.62 7.36
CA ILE A 301 2.01 14.60 7.94
C ILE A 301 1.94 15.54 9.15
N ALA A 302 2.91 15.48 10.07
CA ALA A 302 2.97 16.41 11.20
C ALA A 302 3.03 17.88 10.73
N SER A 303 3.73 18.15 9.63
CA SER A 303 3.78 19.48 9.02
C SER A 303 2.45 19.97 8.42
N LEU A 304 1.48 19.09 8.14
CA LEU A 304 0.16 19.51 7.68
C LEU A 304 -0.70 20.11 8.81
N PHE A 305 -0.44 19.66 10.04
CA PHE A 305 -1.14 20.09 11.25
C PHE A 305 -0.41 21.23 11.97
N SER A 306 0.86 21.46 11.69
CA SER A 306 1.56 22.63 12.20
C SER A 306 1.13 23.89 11.44
N ASN A 307 0.63 24.88 12.16
CA ASN A 307 0.35 26.19 11.58
C ASN A 307 1.64 27.02 11.62
N SER A 308 2.11 27.48 10.46
CA SER A 308 3.23 28.41 10.43
C SER A 308 2.82 29.72 11.11
N ALA A 309 3.69 30.24 11.96
CA ALA A 309 3.42 31.51 12.66
C ALA A 309 3.24 32.64 11.63
N ARG A 310 2.29 33.54 11.92
CA ARG A 310 2.06 34.74 11.11
C ARG A 310 3.32 35.61 11.12
N ARG A 311 3.83 36.00 9.95
CA ARG A 311 5.01 36.87 9.86
C ARG A 311 4.63 38.30 10.29
N LYS A 312 5.58 39.02 10.90
CA LYS A 312 5.34 40.42 11.33
C LYS A 312 4.95 41.28 10.13
N GLY A 313 3.77 41.91 10.18
CA GLY A 313 3.22 42.74 9.09
C GLY A 313 2.42 41.99 8.01
N GLU A 314 2.32 40.66 8.05
CA GLU A 314 1.50 39.87 7.12
C GLU A 314 0.01 40.04 7.46
N SER A 315 -0.90 40.15 6.48
CA SER A 315 -2.36 40.15 6.76
C SER A 315 -2.87 38.73 7.05
N GLN A 316 -3.98 38.59 7.78
CA GLN A 316 -4.56 37.26 8.05
C GLN A 316 -4.88 36.49 6.76
N ALA A 317 -5.45 37.17 5.76
CA ALA A 317 -5.75 36.58 4.46
C ALA A 317 -4.50 36.09 3.72
N ARG A 318 -3.40 36.85 3.76
CA ARG A 318 -2.11 36.43 3.15
C ARG A 318 -1.49 35.24 3.88
N ALA A 319 -1.51 35.23 5.20
CA ALA A 319 -1.04 34.09 6.00
C ALA A 319 -1.85 32.81 5.75
N ALA A 320 -3.18 32.93 5.66
CA ALA A 320 -4.07 31.81 5.34
C ALA A 320 -3.83 31.28 3.91
N ALA A 321 -3.67 32.18 2.93
CA ALA A 321 -3.36 31.79 1.55
C ALA A 321 -2.01 31.10 1.43
N ARG A 322 -0.98 31.55 2.17
CA ARG A 322 0.34 30.89 2.25
C ARG A 322 0.23 29.50 2.87
N ASN A 323 -0.40 29.37 4.03
CA ASN A 323 -0.59 28.07 4.68
C ASN A 323 -1.36 27.09 3.78
N SER A 324 -2.34 27.55 3.00
CA SER A 324 -3.03 26.70 2.01
C SER A 324 -2.09 26.20 0.91
N ARG A 325 -1.21 27.06 0.39
CA ARG A 325 -0.20 26.68 -0.62
C ARG A 325 0.82 25.70 -0.06
N GLU A 326 1.35 25.97 1.13
CA GLU A 326 2.29 25.09 1.85
C GLU A 326 1.65 23.70 2.06
N LYS A 327 0.38 23.62 2.51
CA LYS A 327 -0.33 22.34 2.65
C LYS A 327 -0.52 21.59 1.33
N LYS A 328 -0.87 22.29 0.24
CA LYS A 328 -0.98 21.67 -1.10
C LYS A 328 0.37 21.13 -1.59
N GLN A 329 1.46 21.88 -1.36
CA GLN A 329 2.81 21.44 -1.68
C GLN A 329 3.21 20.21 -0.86
N THR A 330 2.98 20.22 0.45
CA THR A 330 3.25 19.07 1.32
C THR A 330 2.42 17.85 0.91
N MET A 331 1.15 18.02 0.55
CA MET A 331 0.32 16.92 0.04
C MET A 331 0.86 16.35 -1.27
N ALA A 332 1.29 17.20 -2.20
CA ALA A 332 1.94 16.75 -3.43
C ALA A 332 3.26 16.01 -3.16
N LEU A 333 4.07 16.47 -2.18
CA LEU A 333 5.29 15.77 -1.75
C LEU A 333 4.99 14.40 -1.13
N ILE A 334 3.96 14.29 -0.29
CA ILE A 334 3.52 13.02 0.28
C ILE A 334 3.14 12.05 -0.85
N THR A 335 2.26 12.47 -1.77
CA THR A 335 1.83 11.63 -2.89
C THR A 335 3.01 11.22 -3.77
N GLY A 336 3.88 12.17 -4.15
CA GLY A 336 5.05 11.90 -4.97
C GLY A 336 6.02 10.94 -4.31
N LEU A 337 6.30 11.12 -3.01
CA LEU A 337 7.20 10.25 -2.26
C LEU A 337 6.61 8.86 -2.06
N SER A 338 5.29 8.74 -1.81
CA SER A 338 4.62 7.44 -1.75
C SER A 338 4.69 6.69 -3.07
N VAL A 339 4.41 7.34 -4.20
CA VAL A 339 4.51 6.73 -5.53
C VAL A 339 5.94 6.31 -5.84
N ALA A 340 6.91 7.18 -5.58
CA ALA A 340 8.33 6.88 -5.78
C ALA A 340 8.80 5.70 -4.91
N TYR A 341 8.37 5.67 -3.65
CA TYR A 341 8.70 4.56 -2.75
C TYR A 341 8.07 3.26 -3.21
N THR A 342 6.79 3.24 -3.60
CA THR A 342 6.13 2.04 -4.14
C THR A 342 6.83 1.53 -5.40
N ALA A 343 7.18 2.41 -6.34
CA ALA A 343 7.91 2.05 -7.55
C ALA A 343 9.31 1.50 -7.22
N PHE A 344 10.02 2.14 -6.30
CA PHE A 344 11.32 1.67 -5.82
C PHE A 344 11.21 0.29 -5.16
N THR A 345 10.24 0.10 -4.26
CA THR A 345 9.99 -1.20 -3.61
C THR A 345 9.67 -2.28 -4.64
N ALA A 346 8.86 -1.98 -5.65
CA ALA A 346 8.57 -2.92 -6.74
C ALA A 346 9.82 -3.27 -7.56
N TRP A 347 10.72 -2.30 -7.82
CA TRP A 347 11.99 -2.54 -8.50
C TRP A 347 12.97 -3.40 -7.68
N VAL A 348 12.93 -3.30 -6.34
CA VAL A 348 13.72 -4.14 -5.42
C VAL A 348 13.10 -5.53 -5.21
N CYS A 349 11.89 -5.81 -5.72
CA CYS A 349 11.31 -7.15 -5.66
C CYS A 349 11.98 -8.07 -6.66
N ARG A 350 12.36 -9.27 -6.22
CA ARG A 350 12.95 -10.28 -7.11
C ARG A 350 11.98 -10.74 -8.19
N ARG A 351 10.73 -10.98 -7.80
CA ARG A 351 9.67 -11.43 -8.72
C ARG A 351 8.55 -10.40 -8.78
N PRO A 352 8.11 -10.00 -9.99
CA PRO A 352 7.04 -9.02 -10.16
C PRO A 352 5.65 -9.68 -10.07
N GLU A 353 5.38 -10.42 -8.98
CA GLU A 353 4.12 -11.13 -8.78
C GLU A 353 3.66 -11.08 -7.32
N PHE A 354 2.38 -11.36 -7.08
CA PHE A 354 1.82 -11.53 -5.75
C PHE A 354 1.73 -13.01 -5.41
N THR A 355 2.38 -13.42 -4.33
CA THR A 355 2.29 -14.77 -3.76
C THR A 355 1.08 -14.85 -2.82
N SER A 356 0.42 -16.00 -2.73
CA SER A 356 -0.71 -16.19 -1.80
C SER A 356 -0.25 -16.02 -0.34
N PHE A 357 -1.11 -15.49 0.53
CA PHE A 357 -0.76 -15.33 1.95
C PHE A 357 -0.46 -16.66 2.65
N SER A 358 -1.15 -17.73 2.25
CA SER A 358 -0.93 -19.07 2.80
C SER A 358 0.47 -19.58 2.48
N GLU A 359 0.96 -19.38 1.26
CA GLU A 359 2.30 -19.78 0.82
C GLU A 359 3.38 -18.87 1.43
N CYS A 360 3.08 -17.58 1.58
CA CYS A 360 3.98 -16.60 2.19
C CYS A 360 4.17 -16.83 3.71
N LEU A 361 3.12 -17.30 4.39
CA LEU A 361 3.11 -17.60 5.83
C LEU A 361 3.20 -19.10 6.12
N GLU A 362 3.49 -19.93 5.12
CA GLU A 362 3.57 -21.37 5.31
C GLU A 362 4.76 -21.68 6.24
N PHE A 363 4.41 -22.22 7.41
CA PHE A 363 5.37 -22.75 8.36
C PHE A 363 5.75 -24.15 7.87
N ASP A 364 6.78 -24.25 7.02
CA ASP A 364 7.39 -25.56 6.76
C ASP A 364 7.85 -26.15 8.09
N THR A 365 7.20 -27.22 8.54
CA THR A 365 7.62 -27.98 9.72
C THR A 365 8.76 -28.96 9.42
N ALA A 366 9.36 -28.89 8.23
CA ALA A 366 10.49 -29.72 7.85
C ALA A 366 11.80 -28.95 8.03
N PRO A 367 12.75 -29.43 8.84
CA PRO A 367 14.09 -28.86 8.88
C PRO A 367 14.81 -29.10 7.53
N ALA A 368 15.54 -28.09 7.09
CA ALA A 368 16.40 -28.11 5.90
C ALA A 368 17.62 -29.03 6.07
#